data_AF-W0TDS8-F1
#
_entry.id   AF-W0TDS8-F1
#
_cell.length_a   1.000
_cell.length_b   1.000
_cell.length_c   1.000
_cell.angle_alpha   90.00
_cell.angle_beta   90.00
_cell.angle_gamma   90.00
#
_symmetry.space_group_name_H-M   'P 1'
#
loop_
_entity.id
_entity.type
_entity.pdbx_description
1 polymer ?
#
loop_
_entity_poly.entity_id
_entity_poly.type
_entity_poly.pdbx_seq_one_letter_code
_entity_poly.pdbx_strand_id
1 'polypeptide(L)'
;MSHHSNYALAHTLDQMKPQQLCNNVFFGPLNTLSQQEFLNENNIRFFISVSIPVERVIEYAANIHLDRFLMCCFDQSFDRTRLSDEVMCRLLEFNGKHSADLKALIHNASLSDECIARPLQSLFYRSVAEYTTNIFTADGVQKFEQFNDLITLFKLSQLGNVLIFSSNGNDENLLTLLISQILKCNPKVSVRDAFTYVKNLRPTVENLHEDRIYWCSGLIAYHERARSKELYWGPGSPSSVRKEVPSSATKRREKFEESVPPDSADSSASTPFSDGDVYYSSDAQTSEPESIAAGSGSSRQFAVPRLKRMALNR
;
A
#
# COMPACT_ATOMS: atom_id res chain seq x y z
N MET A 1 -11.22 36.30 -16.76
CA MET A 1 -10.77 35.48 -15.61
C MET A 1 -9.62 34.62 -16.09
N SER A 2 -8.48 34.66 -15.40
CA SER A 2 -7.17 34.25 -15.93
C SER A 2 -7.03 32.73 -16.04
N HIS A 3 -6.44 32.24 -17.14
CA HIS A 3 -6.14 30.82 -17.35
C HIS A 3 -5.36 30.17 -16.19
N HIS A 4 -4.56 30.96 -15.47
CA HIS A 4 -3.84 30.54 -14.27
C HIS A 4 -4.77 30.09 -13.14
N SER A 5 -5.90 30.77 -12.91
CA SER A 5 -6.87 30.39 -11.89
C SER A 5 -7.55 29.06 -12.20
N ASN A 6 -7.85 28.81 -13.49
CA ASN A 6 -8.48 27.57 -13.92
C ASN A 6 -7.50 26.38 -13.83
N TYR A 7 -6.21 26.61 -14.17
CA TYR A 7 -5.17 25.60 -14.01
C TYR A 7 -4.93 25.23 -12.54
N ALA A 8 -4.83 26.22 -11.65
CA ALA A 8 -4.66 25.99 -10.23
C ALA A 8 -5.84 25.19 -9.63
N LEU A 9 -7.08 25.55 -10.01
CA LEU A 9 -8.27 24.85 -9.55
C LEU A 9 -8.34 23.40 -10.08
N ALA A 10 -8.05 23.20 -11.37
CA ALA A 10 -7.99 21.86 -11.95
C ALA A 10 -6.95 20.98 -11.24
N HIS A 11 -5.75 21.54 -11.01
CA HIS A 11 -4.69 20.86 -10.28
C HIS A 11 -5.14 20.49 -8.85
N THR A 12 -5.76 21.41 -8.11
CA THR A 12 -6.32 21.14 -6.77
C THR A 12 -7.36 20.03 -6.78
N LEU A 13 -8.27 20.04 -7.76
CA LEU A 13 -9.29 19.00 -7.91
C LEU A 13 -8.69 17.62 -8.18
N ASP A 14 -7.63 17.55 -8.99
CA ASP A 14 -6.95 16.28 -9.26
C ASP A 14 -6.21 15.76 -8.01
N GLN A 15 -5.73 16.62 -7.12
CA GLN A 15 -5.14 16.16 -5.85
C GLN A 15 -6.18 15.52 -4.92
N MET A 16 -7.46 15.85 -5.09
CA MET A 16 -8.56 15.38 -4.25
C MET A 16 -9.10 14.03 -4.71
N LYS A 17 -8.72 13.57 -5.90
CA LYS A 17 -9.17 12.30 -6.48
C LYS A 17 -8.34 11.13 -5.92
N PRO A 18 -9.00 10.07 -5.44
CA PRO A 18 -8.31 8.82 -5.13
C PRO A 18 -7.69 8.21 -6.40
N GLN A 19 -6.58 7.52 -6.20
CA GLN A 19 -5.80 6.85 -7.25
C GLN A 19 -5.83 5.35 -7.03
N GLN A 20 -5.73 4.58 -8.10
CA GLN A 20 -5.65 3.13 -8.02
C GLN A 20 -4.18 2.68 -8.03
N LEU A 21 -3.76 1.95 -6.99
CA LEU A 21 -2.42 1.38 -6.91
C LEU A 21 -2.30 0.08 -7.72
N CYS A 22 -3.29 -0.80 -7.56
CA CYS A 22 -3.40 -2.06 -8.28
C CYS A 22 -4.86 -2.54 -8.24
N ASN A 23 -5.12 -3.71 -8.83
CA ASN A 23 -6.43 -4.34 -8.74
C ASN A 23 -6.82 -4.47 -7.26
N ASN A 24 -7.97 -3.88 -6.92
CA ASN A 24 -8.61 -3.89 -5.59
C ASN A 24 -7.96 -3.01 -4.51
N VAL A 25 -6.96 -2.19 -4.85
CA VAL A 25 -6.32 -1.27 -3.90
C VAL A 25 -6.30 0.14 -4.45
N PHE A 26 -7.01 1.02 -3.77
CA PHE A 26 -7.07 2.45 -4.00
C PHE A 26 -6.36 3.17 -2.86
N PHE A 27 -5.88 4.37 -3.14
CA PHE A 27 -5.32 5.25 -2.13
C PHE A 27 -5.68 6.70 -2.40
N GLY A 28 -5.76 7.50 -1.34
CA GLY A 28 -6.20 8.88 -1.51
C GLY A 28 -6.09 9.73 -0.26
N PRO A 29 -6.42 11.02 -0.39
CA PRO A 29 -6.56 11.92 0.74
C PRO A 29 -7.82 11.61 1.56
N LEU A 30 -7.88 12.13 2.78
CA LEU A 30 -8.96 11.91 3.73
C LEU A 30 -10.35 12.29 3.19
N ASN A 31 -10.45 13.34 2.37
CA ASN A 31 -11.70 13.76 1.73
C ASN A 31 -12.27 12.71 0.75
N THR A 32 -11.54 11.62 0.46
CA THR A 32 -12.10 10.48 -0.28
C THR A 32 -13.24 9.83 0.50
N LEU A 33 -13.22 9.88 1.84
CA LEU A 33 -14.26 9.27 2.67
C LEU A 33 -15.64 9.90 2.49
N SER A 34 -15.72 11.16 2.04
CA SER A 34 -16.98 11.83 1.74
C SER A 34 -17.46 11.62 0.30
N GLN A 35 -16.68 10.95 -0.56
CA GLN A 35 -17.02 10.69 -1.96
C GLN A 35 -17.83 9.39 -2.07
N GLN A 36 -19.09 9.40 -1.63
CA GLN A 36 -19.91 8.19 -1.52
C GLN A 36 -20.12 7.47 -2.86
N GLU A 37 -20.28 8.21 -3.96
CA GLU A 37 -20.38 7.65 -5.32
C GLU A 37 -19.14 6.82 -5.65
N PHE A 38 -17.94 7.39 -5.46
CA PHE A 38 -16.67 6.69 -5.68
C PHE A 38 -16.57 5.42 -4.82
N LEU A 39 -16.92 5.50 -3.52
CA LEU A 39 -16.86 4.35 -2.62
C LEU A 39 -17.78 3.21 -3.05
N ASN A 40 -19.00 3.54 -3.52
CA ASN A 40 -19.98 2.56 -3.98
C ASN A 40 -19.61 1.97 -5.35
N GLU A 41 -19.27 2.81 -6.32
CA GLU A 41 -18.88 2.39 -7.68
C GLU A 41 -17.67 1.45 -7.66
N ASN A 42 -16.70 1.73 -6.78
CA ASN A 42 -15.50 0.90 -6.65
C ASN A 42 -15.65 -0.20 -5.59
N ASN A 43 -16.85 -0.44 -5.06
CA ASN A 43 -17.14 -1.42 -4.00
C ASN A 43 -16.11 -1.41 -2.87
N ILE A 44 -15.79 -0.22 -2.35
CA ILE A 44 -14.84 -0.05 -1.25
C ILE A 44 -15.49 -0.52 0.05
N ARG A 45 -14.92 -1.56 0.66
CA ARG A 45 -15.40 -2.14 1.94
C ARG A 45 -14.36 -2.14 3.04
N PHE A 46 -13.09 -1.99 2.67
CA PHE A 46 -11.97 -2.01 3.59
C PHE A 46 -11.26 -0.66 3.59
N PHE A 47 -11.02 -0.13 4.78
CA PHE A 47 -10.41 1.17 4.98
C PHE A 47 -9.13 1.00 5.81
N ILE A 48 -8.03 1.57 5.35
CA ILE A 48 -6.76 1.63 6.10
C ILE A 48 -6.38 3.10 6.27
N SER A 49 -6.47 3.60 7.49
CA SER A 49 -5.97 4.95 7.81
C SER A 49 -4.48 4.90 8.13
N VAL A 50 -3.73 5.87 7.63
CA VAL A 50 -2.27 5.95 7.81
C VAL A 50 -1.91 7.32 8.38
N SER A 51 -1.22 7.33 9.52
CA SER A 51 -0.72 8.57 10.16
C SER A 51 -1.82 9.58 10.49
N ILE A 52 -3.03 9.09 10.78
CA ILE A 52 -4.13 9.88 11.33
C ILE A 52 -4.36 9.38 12.75
N PRO A 53 -4.37 10.27 13.77
CA PRO A 53 -4.71 9.89 15.13
C PRO A 53 -6.05 9.17 15.19
N VAL A 54 -6.10 8.02 15.87
CA VAL A 54 -7.29 7.15 15.87
C VAL A 54 -8.55 7.89 16.34
N GLU A 55 -8.42 8.88 17.22
CA GLU A 55 -9.52 9.71 17.72
C GLU A 55 -10.22 10.43 16.58
N ARG A 56 -9.45 10.97 15.63
CA ARG A 56 -9.99 11.60 14.43
C ARG A 56 -10.58 10.59 13.47
N VAL A 57 -9.95 9.41 13.35
CA VAL A 57 -10.44 8.34 12.49
C VAL A 57 -11.85 7.89 12.93
N ILE A 58 -12.11 7.82 14.23
CA ILE A 58 -13.44 7.51 14.79
C ILE A 58 -14.49 8.54 14.31
N GLU A 59 -14.16 9.82 14.35
CA GLU A 59 -15.04 10.89 13.88
C GLU A 59 -15.34 10.77 12.39
N TYR A 60 -14.34 10.45 11.57
CA TYR A 60 -14.54 10.25 10.14
C TYR A 60 -15.34 8.98 9.85
N ALA A 61 -15.08 7.89 10.58
CA ALA A 61 -15.80 6.63 10.43
C ALA A 61 -17.31 6.78 10.70
N ALA A 62 -17.69 7.65 11.64
CA ALA A 62 -19.09 7.95 11.95
C ALA A 62 -19.85 8.61 10.79
N ASN A 63 -19.12 9.27 9.87
CA ASN A 63 -19.70 9.97 8.73
C ASN A 63 -19.70 9.12 7.43
N ILE A 64 -19.21 7.88 7.47
CA ILE A 64 -19.23 6.99 6.31
C ILE A 64 -20.60 6.31 6.20
N HIS A 65 -21.35 6.65 5.16
CA HIS A 65 -22.68 6.09 4.88
C HIS A 65 -22.59 4.79 4.06
N LEU A 66 -21.95 3.77 4.64
CA LEU A 66 -21.88 2.42 4.08
C LEU A 66 -22.44 1.40 5.06
N ASP A 67 -23.26 0.46 4.57
CA ASP A 67 -23.92 -0.54 5.42
C ASP A 67 -22.95 -1.39 6.22
N ARG A 68 -21.87 -1.82 5.57
CA ARG A 68 -20.82 -2.68 6.13
C ARG A 68 -19.48 -2.28 5.58
N PHE A 69 -18.56 -1.96 6.50
CA PHE A 69 -17.16 -1.72 6.21
C PHE A 69 -16.30 -2.09 7.41
N LEU A 70 -15.02 -2.37 7.14
CA LEU A 70 -14.01 -2.61 8.16
C LEU A 70 -12.94 -1.52 8.07
N MET A 71 -12.56 -0.96 9.21
CA MET A 71 -11.53 0.07 9.28
C MET A 71 -10.37 -0.36 10.17
N CYS A 72 -9.16 -0.31 9.61
CA CYS A 72 -7.89 -0.53 10.30
C CYS A 72 -7.09 0.77 10.37
N CYS A 73 -6.44 1.02 11.51
CA CYS A 73 -5.73 2.26 11.76
C CYS A 73 -4.24 2.01 12.01
N PHE A 74 -3.37 2.65 11.23
CA PHE A 74 -1.93 2.68 11.48
C PHE A 74 -1.55 4.00 12.14
N ASP A 75 -1.56 3.99 13.47
CA ASP A 75 -1.25 5.12 14.34
C ASP A 75 -0.11 4.76 15.29
N GLN A 76 1.11 5.10 14.88
CA GLN A 76 2.32 4.84 15.65
C GLN A 76 2.35 5.62 16.99
N SER A 77 1.67 6.77 17.04
CA SER A 77 1.63 7.65 18.20
C SER A 77 0.52 7.34 19.18
N PHE A 78 -0.28 6.30 18.91
CA PHE A 78 -1.44 5.96 19.71
C PHE A 78 -1.05 5.61 21.17
N ASP A 79 -1.58 6.39 22.10
CA ASP A 79 -1.35 6.24 23.53
C ASP A 79 -2.68 6.33 24.29
N ARG A 80 -3.16 5.18 24.78
CA ARG A 80 -4.42 5.06 25.53
C ARG A 80 -4.45 5.93 26.78
N THR A 81 -3.29 6.24 27.37
CA THR A 81 -3.23 6.96 28.67
C THR A 81 -3.52 8.45 28.55
N ARG A 82 -3.52 9.00 27.33
CA ARG A 82 -3.72 10.43 27.07
C ARG A 82 -5.17 10.82 26.79
N LEU A 83 -6.05 9.83 26.70
CA LEU A 83 -7.43 10.03 26.27
C LEU A 83 -8.31 10.39 27.46
N SER A 84 -9.28 11.29 27.22
CA SER A 84 -10.37 11.51 28.17
C SER A 84 -11.30 10.29 28.20
N ASP A 85 -12.05 10.15 29.29
CA ASP A 85 -13.00 9.04 29.47
C ASP A 85 -14.03 8.95 28.34
N GLU A 86 -14.53 10.11 27.86
CA GLU A 86 -15.49 10.17 26.76
C GLU A 86 -14.91 9.65 25.43
N VAL A 87 -13.68 10.02 25.11
CA VAL A 87 -12.99 9.54 23.90
C VAL A 87 -12.65 8.06 24.06
N MET A 88 -12.29 7.61 25.27
CA MET A 88 -12.01 6.21 25.56
C MET A 88 -13.23 5.32 25.33
N CYS A 89 -14.43 5.72 25.76
CA CYS A 89 -15.66 4.95 25.49
C CYS A 89 -15.88 4.76 23.99
N ARG A 90 -15.82 5.84 23.20
CA ARG A 90 -15.97 5.77 21.73
C ARG A 90 -14.89 4.91 21.08
N LEU A 91 -13.66 5.02 21.56
CA LEU A 91 -12.53 4.20 21.10
C LEU A 91 -12.75 2.71 21.37
N LEU A 92 -13.23 2.34 22.57
CA LEU A 92 -13.50 0.94 22.91
C LEU A 92 -14.62 0.35 22.07
N GLU A 93 -15.68 1.12 21.79
CA GLU A 93 -16.76 0.70 20.89
C GLU A 93 -16.26 0.51 19.46
N PHE A 94 -15.52 1.50 18.94
CA PHE A 94 -14.91 1.44 17.60
C PHE A 94 -13.95 0.25 17.47
N ASN A 95 -13.04 0.09 18.43
CA ASN A 95 -12.07 -1.00 18.44
C ASN A 95 -12.78 -2.35 18.60
N GLY A 96 -13.76 -2.46 19.49
CA GLY A 96 -14.53 -3.69 19.71
C GLY A 96 -15.24 -4.15 18.44
N LYS A 97 -15.97 -3.24 17.76
CA LYS A 97 -16.67 -3.52 16.50
C LYS A 97 -15.72 -3.99 15.42
N HIS A 98 -14.75 -3.14 15.04
CA HIS A 98 -13.88 -3.44 13.90
C HIS A 98 -12.89 -4.58 14.17
N SER A 99 -12.49 -4.79 15.43
CA SER A 99 -11.65 -5.95 15.76
C SER A 99 -12.43 -7.26 15.73
N ALA A 100 -13.73 -7.25 16.09
CA ALA A 100 -14.59 -8.42 15.91
C ALA A 100 -14.80 -8.74 14.43
N ASP A 101 -15.06 -7.72 13.60
CA ASP A 101 -15.19 -7.86 12.15
C ASP A 101 -13.90 -8.40 11.52
N LEU A 102 -12.73 -7.90 11.93
CA LEU A 102 -11.43 -8.40 11.47
C LEU A 102 -11.23 -9.89 11.83
N LYS A 103 -11.58 -10.30 13.05
CA LYS A 103 -11.50 -11.71 13.47
C LYS A 103 -12.45 -12.60 12.68
N ALA A 104 -13.68 -12.14 12.45
CA ALA A 104 -14.64 -12.86 11.61
C ALA A 104 -14.13 -12.99 10.17
N LEU A 105 -13.49 -11.95 9.64
CA LEU A 105 -12.88 -11.97 8.32
C LEU A 105 -11.75 -13.00 8.22
N ILE A 106 -10.86 -13.04 9.22
CA ILE A 106 -9.77 -14.03 9.29
C ILE A 106 -10.32 -15.45 9.34
N HIS A 107 -11.35 -15.67 10.16
CA HIS A 107 -12.02 -16.97 10.25
C HIS A 107 -12.60 -17.38 8.90
N ASN A 108 -13.34 -16.49 8.23
CA ASN A 108 -13.94 -16.77 6.93
C ASN A 108 -12.90 -16.97 5.83
N ALA A 109 -11.84 -16.17 5.81
CA ALA A 109 -10.74 -16.32 4.85
C ALA A 109 -10.02 -17.66 5.03
N SER A 110 -9.89 -18.15 6.27
CA SER A 110 -9.30 -19.48 6.55
C SER A 110 -10.13 -20.65 6.01
N LEU A 111 -11.42 -20.42 5.72
CA LEU A 111 -12.33 -21.41 5.14
C LEU A 111 -12.43 -21.30 3.61
N SER A 112 -11.78 -20.31 2.99
CA SER A 112 -11.77 -20.13 1.53
C SER A 112 -11.03 -21.26 0.82
N ASP A 113 -11.47 -21.62 -0.39
CA ASP A 113 -10.86 -22.66 -1.24
C ASP A 113 -9.37 -22.40 -1.50
N GLU A 114 -8.98 -21.13 -1.61
CA GLU A 114 -7.58 -20.69 -1.76
C GLU A 114 -6.73 -21.10 -0.55
N CYS A 115 -7.32 -21.10 0.65
CA CYS A 115 -6.65 -21.51 1.89
C CYS A 115 -6.59 -23.03 2.08
N ILE A 116 -7.44 -23.81 1.38
CA ILE A 116 -7.34 -25.28 1.36
C ILE A 116 -6.05 -25.70 0.65
N ALA A 117 -5.69 -25.03 -0.44
CA ALA A 117 -4.45 -25.29 -1.17
C ALA A 117 -3.21 -24.81 -0.40
N ARG A 118 -3.36 -23.71 0.34
CA ARG A 118 -2.24 -23.07 1.06
C ARG A 118 -2.73 -22.44 2.37
N PRO A 119 -2.34 -22.96 3.55
CA PRO A 119 -2.79 -22.43 4.84
C PRO A 119 -2.55 -20.92 4.94
N LEU A 120 -3.54 -20.18 5.46
CA LEU A 120 -3.50 -18.72 5.60
C LEU A 120 -2.19 -18.22 6.24
N GLN A 121 -1.70 -18.95 7.25
CA GLN A 121 -0.44 -18.64 7.95
C GLN A 121 0.79 -18.57 7.03
N SER A 122 0.80 -19.34 5.93
CA SER A 122 1.90 -19.34 4.98
C SER A 122 1.86 -18.15 4.00
N LEU A 123 0.70 -17.49 3.88
CA LEU A 123 0.52 -16.28 3.08
C LEU A 123 0.99 -15.06 3.86
N PHE A 124 0.85 -15.08 5.19
CA PHE A 124 1.18 -13.95 6.06
C PHE A 124 2.66 -13.92 6.45
N TYR A 125 3.19 -12.72 6.70
CA TYR A 125 4.52 -12.54 7.28
C TYR A 125 4.49 -12.74 8.80
N ARG A 126 3.37 -12.40 9.45
CA ARG A 126 3.17 -12.52 10.90
C ARG A 126 2.23 -13.66 11.25
N SER A 127 2.16 -14.01 12.54
CA SER A 127 1.17 -14.95 13.01
C SER A 127 -0.24 -14.37 12.87
N VAL A 128 -1.19 -15.17 12.40
CA VAL A 128 -2.62 -14.78 12.33
C VAL A 128 -3.14 -14.34 13.72
N ALA A 129 -2.59 -14.91 14.80
CA ALA A 129 -2.95 -14.57 16.17
C ALA A 129 -2.57 -13.13 16.58
N GLU A 130 -1.76 -12.42 15.81
CA GLU A 130 -1.41 -11.02 16.10
C GLU A 130 -2.50 -10.02 15.68
N TYR A 131 -3.37 -10.41 14.73
CA TYR A 131 -4.42 -9.56 14.17
C TYR A 131 -5.69 -9.57 15.05
N THR A 132 -5.51 -9.21 16.31
CA THR A 132 -6.59 -9.22 17.32
C THR A 132 -7.26 -7.86 17.50
N THR A 133 -6.65 -6.81 16.97
CA THR A 133 -7.06 -5.41 17.06
C THR A 133 -7.07 -4.76 15.68
N ASN A 134 -7.95 -3.80 15.45
CA ASN A 134 -7.95 -2.97 14.25
C ASN A 134 -7.01 -1.75 14.34
N ILE A 135 -6.38 -1.50 15.49
CA ILE A 135 -5.43 -0.40 15.70
C ILE A 135 -4.01 -0.97 15.79
N PHE A 136 -3.14 -0.50 14.90
CA PHE A 136 -1.77 -0.96 14.72
C PHE A 136 -0.79 0.17 15.04
N THR A 137 0.07 -0.07 16.03
CA THR A 137 1.11 0.86 16.48
C THR A 137 2.52 0.41 16.06
N ALA A 138 2.60 -0.58 15.17
CA ALA A 138 3.86 -1.18 14.76
C ALA A 138 4.76 -0.18 14.02
N ASP A 139 6.06 -0.40 14.15
CA ASP A 139 7.11 0.40 13.53
C ASP A 139 8.14 -0.49 12.82
N GLY A 140 9.01 0.13 12.03
CA GLY A 140 10.07 -0.53 11.27
C GLY A 140 9.49 -1.58 10.32
N VAL A 141 10.14 -2.74 10.27
CA VAL A 141 9.75 -3.84 9.36
C VAL A 141 8.34 -4.39 9.65
N GLN A 142 7.91 -4.39 10.92
CA GLN A 142 6.64 -4.99 11.33
C GLN A 142 5.45 -4.21 10.78
N LYS A 143 5.58 -2.88 10.67
CA LYS A 143 4.58 -2.01 10.05
C LYS A 143 4.26 -2.46 8.62
N PHE A 144 5.29 -2.71 7.82
CA PHE A 144 5.15 -3.16 6.43
C PHE A 144 4.59 -4.58 6.35
N GLU A 145 5.04 -5.49 7.22
CA GLU A 145 4.51 -6.86 7.30
C GLU A 145 3.01 -6.88 7.59
N GLN A 146 2.58 -6.18 8.64
CA GLN A 146 1.18 -6.10 9.04
C GLN A 146 0.30 -5.44 7.97
N PHE A 147 0.76 -4.33 7.40
CA PHE A 147 0.04 -3.64 6.33
C PHE A 147 -0.20 -4.56 5.12
N ASN A 148 0.85 -5.25 4.68
CA ASN A 148 0.76 -6.15 3.54
C ASN A 148 -0.06 -7.41 3.84
N ASP A 149 -0.02 -7.93 5.07
CA ASP A 149 -0.86 -9.05 5.50
C ASP A 149 -2.34 -8.67 5.48
N LEU A 150 -2.71 -7.47 5.95
CA LEU A 150 -4.07 -6.96 5.87
C LEU A 150 -4.57 -6.84 4.43
N ILE A 151 -3.76 -6.29 3.52
CA ILE A 151 -4.14 -6.23 2.10
C ILE A 151 -4.35 -7.63 1.52
N THR A 152 -3.49 -8.60 1.87
CA THR A 152 -3.70 -9.99 1.44
C THR A 152 -5.00 -10.55 2.02
N LEU A 153 -5.27 -10.36 3.32
CA LEU A 153 -6.50 -10.80 3.95
C LEU A 153 -7.74 -10.23 3.23
N PHE A 154 -7.74 -8.93 2.96
CA PHE A 154 -8.85 -8.25 2.31
C PHE A 154 -9.06 -8.77 0.88
N LYS A 155 -7.98 -9.01 0.13
CA LYS A 155 -8.05 -9.62 -1.21
C LYS A 155 -8.63 -11.03 -1.17
N LEU A 156 -8.18 -11.87 -0.24
CA LEU A 156 -8.69 -13.25 -0.07
C LEU A 156 -10.18 -13.30 0.30
N SER A 157 -10.68 -12.26 0.99
CA SER A 157 -12.08 -12.22 1.39
C SER A 157 -13.04 -12.00 0.23
N GLN A 158 -12.58 -11.37 -0.86
CA GLN A 158 -13.38 -11.00 -2.04
C GLN A 158 -14.65 -10.17 -1.73
N LEU A 159 -14.78 -9.60 -0.52
CA LEU A 159 -15.97 -8.85 -0.12
C LEU A 159 -15.99 -7.42 -0.68
N GLY A 160 -14.83 -6.88 -1.04
CA GLY A 160 -14.71 -5.55 -1.61
C GLY A 160 -13.27 -5.08 -1.71
N ASN A 161 -13.12 -3.85 -2.20
CA ASN A 161 -11.84 -3.22 -2.45
C ASN A 161 -11.35 -2.44 -1.23
N VAL A 162 -10.06 -2.15 -1.22
CA VAL A 162 -9.35 -1.47 -0.13
C VAL A 162 -9.10 -0.02 -0.51
N LEU A 163 -9.44 0.90 0.38
CA LEU A 163 -9.00 2.30 0.32
C LEU A 163 -7.99 2.57 1.43
N ILE A 164 -6.79 2.97 1.05
CA ILE A 164 -5.74 3.41 1.96
C ILE A 164 -5.71 4.94 1.94
N PHE A 165 -5.92 5.58 3.08
CA PHE A 165 -6.00 7.03 3.13
C PHE A 165 -5.14 7.61 4.23
N SER A 166 -4.69 8.83 4.00
CA SER A 166 -3.99 9.66 4.97
C SER A 166 -4.54 11.08 4.90
N SER A 167 -4.11 11.96 5.81
CA SER A 167 -4.63 13.34 5.88
C SER A 167 -4.61 14.04 4.52
N ASN A 168 -3.46 14.00 3.84
CA ASN A 168 -3.27 14.67 2.55
C ASN A 168 -3.18 13.68 1.37
N GLY A 169 -3.04 12.39 1.67
CA GLY A 169 -2.79 11.35 0.68
C GLY A 169 -1.42 11.41 -0.01
N ASN A 170 -0.54 12.31 0.44
CA ASN A 170 0.82 12.51 -0.05
C ASN A 170 1.86 12.35 1.08
N ASP A 171 1.51 11.67 2.17
CA ASP A 171 2.38 11.60 3.35
C ASP A 171 3.48 10.53 3.15
N GLU A 172 4.71 10.78 3.63
CA GLU A 172 5.86 9.85 3.50
C GLU A 172 5.53 8.44 4.00
N ASN A 173 4.78 8.36 5.11
CA ASN A 173 4.32 7.10 5.70
C ASN A 173 3.33 6.34 4.81
N LEU A 174 2.45 7.05 4.10
CA LEU A 174 1.55 6.42 3.14
C LEU A 174 2.37 5.89 1.96
N LEU A 175 3.26 6.73 1.41
CA LEU A 175 4.05 6.38 0.24
C LEU A 175 4.95 5.16 0.47
N THR A 176 5.64 5.09 1.61
CA THR A 176 6.45 3.92 2.00
C THR A 176 5.62 2.65 2.12
N LEU A 177 4.39 2.73 2.64
CA LEU A 177 3.47 1.59 2.69
C LEU A 177 3.02 1.16 1.27
N LEU A 178 2.64 2.10 0.40
CA LEU A 178 2.27 1.80 -0.99
C LEU A 178 3.42 1.14 -1.76
N ILE A 179 4.65 1.63 -1.58
CA ILE A 179 5.86 1.03 -2.14
C ILE A 179 6.03 -0.41 -1.63
N SER A 180 5.85 -0.64 -0.33
CA SER A 180 5.94 -2.00 0.21
C SER A 180 4.96 -2.98 -0.44
N GLN A 181 3.76 -2.52 -0.80
CA GLN A 181 2.77 -3.32 -1.52
C GLN A 181 3.20 -3.64 -2.96
N ILE A 182 3.85 -2.69 -3.66
CA ILE A 182 4.42 -2.93 -5.00
C ILE A 182 5.55 -3.96 -4.91
N LEU A 183 6.45 -3.80 -3.94
CA LEU A 183 7.57 -4.71 -3.72
C LEU A 183 7.09 -6.12 -3.34
N LYS A 184 5.98 -6.23 -2.61
CA LYS A 184 5.34 -7.53 -2.35
C LYS A 184 4.80 -8.17 -3.64
N CYS A 185 4.15 -7.39 -4.48
CA CYS A 185 3.58 -7.88 -5.74
C CYS A 185 4.68 -8.24 -6.76
N ASN A 186 5.80 -7.50 -6.76
CA ASN A 186 6.90 -7.69 -7.68
C ASN A 186 8.25 -7.59 -6.95
N PRO A 187 8.72 -8.64 -6.25
CA PRO A 187 9.93 -8.56 -5.42
C PRO A 187 11.23 -8.29 -6.19
N LYS A 188 11.23 -8.44 -7.52
CA LYS A 188 12.34 -8.11 -8.41
C LYS A 188 12.51 -6.60 -8.67
N VAL A 189 11.46 -5.81 -8.43
CA VAL A 189 11.46 -4.36 -8.66
C VAL A 189 12.29 -3.69 -7.58
N SER A 190 13.05 -2.65 -7.95
CA SER A 190 13.83 -1.87 -6.98
C SER A 190 12.92 -0.90 -6.20
N VAL A 191 13.34 -0.50 -5.00
CA VAL A 191 12.62 0.52 -4.21
C VAL A 191 12.44 1.82 -5.02
N ARG A 192 13.44 2.18 -5.82
CA ARG A 192 13.43 3.39 -6.66
C ARG A 192 12.39 3.32 -7.78
N ASP A 193 12.30 2.18 -8.46
CA ASP A 193 11.31 1.98 -9.54
C ASP A 193 9.89 1.97 -8.97
N ALA A 194 9.71 1.29 -7.82
CA ALA A 194 8.43 1.28 -7.11
C ALA A 194 8.03 2.69 -6.65
N PHE A 195 8.96 3.49 -6.12
CA PHE A 195 8.72 4.89 -5.78
C PHE A 195 8.31 5.71 -7.02
N THR A 196 9.06 5.58 -8.12
CA THR A 196 8.78 6.28 -9.38
C THR A 196 7.40 5.93 -9.91
N TYR A 197 7.00 4.66 -9.82
CA TYR A 197 5.66 4.23 -10.17
C TYR A 197 4.58 4.92 -9.33
N VAL A 198 4.70 4.94 -8.00
CA VAL A 198 3.70 5.64 -7.16
C VAL A 198 3.70 7.15 -7.40
N LYS A 199 4.87 7.75 -7.63
CA LYS A 199 5.00 9.16 -7.98
C LYS A 199 4.26 9.48 -9.29
N ASN A 200 4.33 8.59 -10.28
CA ASN A 200 3.60 8.77 -11.54
C ASN A 200 2.08 8.64 -11.39
N LEU A 201 1.61 7.83 -10.43
CA LEU A 201 0.18 7.79 -10.10
C LEU A 201 -0.31 9.08 -9.43
N ARG A 202 0.59 9.84 -8.81
CA ARG A 202 0.24 11.06 -8.09
C ARG A 202 1.36 12.11 -8.18
N PRO A 203 1.32 12.99 -9.20
CA PRO A 203 2.36 14.00 -9.44
C PRO A 203 2.60 14.96 -8.25
N THR A 204 1.62 15.10 -7.36
CA THR A 204 1.72 15.95 -6.16
C THR A 204 2.74 15.47 -5.12
N VAL A 205 3.35 14.30 -5.35
CA VAL A 205 4.42 13.70 -4.53
C VAL A 205 5.78 14.42 -4.69
N GLU A 206 5.91 15.37 -5.63
CA GLU A 206 7.17 16.08 -5.93
C GLU A 206 7.84 16.80 -4.73
N ASN A 207 7.09 17.15 -3.68
CA ASN A 207 7.62 17.86 -2.52
C ASN A 207 8.15 16.97 -1.39
N LEU A 208 8.24 15.65 -1.60
CA LEU A 208 8.69 14.72 -0.56
C LEU A 208 10.21 14.53 -0.55
N HIS A 209 10.76 14.30 0.64
CA HIS A 209 12.17 13.98 0.81
C HIS A 209 12.46 12.55 0.32
N GLU A 210 12.77 12.42 -0.98
CA GLU A 210 13.02 11.12 -1.60
C GLU A 210 14.07 10.29 -0.83
N ASP A 211 15.11 10.95 -0.32
CA ASP A 211 16.16 10.33 0.49
C ASP A 211 15.60 9.59 1.72
N ARG A 212 14.62 10.17 2.42
CA ARG A 212 14.03 9.52 3.60
C ARG A 212 13.29 8.24 3.25
N ILE A 213 12.72 8.19 2.05
CA ILE A 213 11.98 7.03 1.57
C ILE A 213 12.95 5.95 1.12
N TYR A 214 13.98 6.31 0.33
CA TYR A 214 15.00 5.37 -0.14
C TYR A 214 15.79 4.74 1.00
N TRP A 215 16.10 5.52 2.04
CA TRP A 215 16.87 5.08 3.19
C TRP A 215 16.01 4.62 4.38
N CYS A 216 14.71 4.36 4.15
CA CYS A 216 13.84 3.81 5.16
C CYS A 216 14.28 2.37 5.50
N SER A 217 15.02 2.22 6.61
CA SER A 217 15.60 0.94 7.02
C SER A 217 14.58 -0.18 7.18
N GLY A 218 13.37 0.15 7.68
CA GLY A 218 12.26 -0.80 7.80
C GLY A 218 11.76 -1.30 6.44
N LEU A 219 11.71 -0.43 5.43
CA LEU A 219 11.26 -0.78 4.07
C LEU A 219 12.28 -1.66 3.36
N ILE A 220 13.57 -1.33 3.47
CA ILE A 220 14.66 -2.15 2.91
C ILE A 220 14.65 -3.54 3.56
N ALA A 221 14.59 -3.60 4.89
CA ALA A 221 14.52 -4.87 5.62
C ALA A 221 13.28 -5.69 5.22
N TYR A 222 12.14 -5.03 4.99
CA TYR A 222 10.94 -5.68 4.47
C TYR A 222 11.14 -6.25 3.06
N HIS A 223 11.73 -5.48 2.15
CA HIS A 223 11.96 -5.90 0.76
C HIS A 223 12.82 -7.17 0.69
N GLU A 224 13.91 -7.24 1.47
CA GLU A 224 14.76 -8.43 1.55
C GLU A 224 14.00 -9.66 2.09
N ARG A 225 13.11 -9.48 3.06
CA ARG A 225 12.22 -10.55 3.56
C ARG A 225 11.21 -10.99 2.49
N ALA A 226 10.61 -10.04 1.76
CA ALA A 226 9.67 -10.34 0.70
C ALA A 226 10.33 -11.15 -0.43
N ARG A 227 11.53 -10.75 -0.85
CA ARG A 227 12.35 -11.49 -1.83
C ARG A 227 12.69 -12.89 -1.35
N SER A 228 13.14 -13.02 -0.10
CA SER A 228 13.46 -14.32 0.48
C SER A 228 12.24 -15.24 0.49
N LYS A 229 11.08 -14.73 0.91
CA LYS A 229 9.84 -15.52 0.96
C LYS A 229 9.41 -16.03 -0.43
N GLU A 230 9.55 -15.22 -1.48
CA GLU A 230 9.23 -15.64 -2.85
C GLU A 230 10.22 -16.68 -3.39
N LEU A 231 11.52 -16.50 -3.14
CA LEU A 231 12.56 -17.42 -3.61
C LEU A 231 12.43 -18.84 -3.01
N TYR A 232 12.03 -18.94 -1.74
CA TYR A 232 11.90 -20.23 -1.06
C TYR A 232 10.52 -20.90 -1.25
N TRP A 233 9.44 -20.12 -1.46
CA TRP A 233 8.05 -20.61 -1.48
C TRP A 233 7.27 -20.29 -2.77
N GLY A 234 7.92 -19.75 -3.79
CA GLY A 234 7.28 -19.47 -5.08
C GLY A 234 6.92 -20.76 -5.84
N PRO A 235 6.02 -20.69 -6.83
CA PRO A 235 5.60 -21.83 -7.66
C PRO A 235 6.72 -22.55 -8.45
N GLY A 236 7.96 -22.06 -8.36
CA GLY A 236 9.16 -22.66 -8.93
C GLY A 236 10.14 -23.24 -7.90
N SER A 237 9.79 -23.33 -6.61
CA SER A 237 10.64 -23.97 -5.62
C SER A 237 10.77 -25.47 -5.94
N PRO A 238 11.99 -26.00 -6.23
CA PRO A 238 12.21 -27.37 -6.67
C PRO A 238 11.99 -28.43 -5.56
N SER A 239 11.33 -28.07 -4.46
CA SER A 239 11.12 -28.92 -3.29
C SER A 239 9.86 -29.78 -3.36
N SER A 240 9.01 -29.63 -4.38
CA SER A 240 7.90 -30.57 -4.62
C SER A 240 8.36 -31.74 -5.50
N VAL A 241 8.89 -32.75 -4.82
CA VAL A 241 8.86 -34.18 -5.14
C VAL A 241 8.18 -34.48 -6.49
N ARG A 242 9.00 -34.66 -7.54
CA ARG A 242 8.64 -35.53 -8.66
C ARG A 242 8.37 -36.91 -8.06
N LYS A 243 7.10 -37.24 -7.81
CA LYS A 243 6.67 -38.64 -7.85
C LYS A 243 6.87 -39.07 -9.29
N GLU A 244 7.98 -39.77 -9.54
CA GLU A 244 8.14 -40.59 -10.72
C GLU A 244 6.94 -41.54 -10.78
N VAL A 245 6.00 -41.24 -11.67
CA VAL A 245 5.00 -42.20 -12.10
C VAL A 245 5.74 -43.15 -13.05
N PRO A 246 5.79 -44.46 -12.78
CA PRO A 246 6.41 -45.40 -13.70
C PRO A 246 5.54 -45.49 -14.96
N SER A 247 6.13 -45.07 -16.06
CA SER A 247 5.66 -45.24 -17.42
C SER A 247 5.18 -46.68 -17.66
N SER A 248 3.87 -46.83 -17.86
CA SER A 248 3.23 -48.06 -18.34
C SER A 248 2.25 -47.68 -19.46
N ALA A 249 2.60 -48.01 -20.71
CA ALA A 249 1.76 -48.33 -21.89
C ALA A 249 0.53 -47.42 -22.20
N THR A 250 0.23 -47.01 -23.44
CA THR A 250 -0.11 -47.88 -24.57
C THR A 250 -0.36 -47.04 -25.85
N LYS A 251 0.04 -47.59 -27.00
CA LYS A 251 -0.25 -47.17 -28.39
C LYS A 251 -1.75 -46.97 -28.71
N ARG A 252 -2.08 -45.92 -29.46
CA ARG A 252 -3.12 -45.81 -30.54
C ARG A 252 -3.04 -44.38 -31.09
N ARG A 253 -2.47 -44.03 -32.26
CA ARG A 253 -2.76 -44.32 -33.69
C ARG A 253 -4.19 -44.01 -34.15
N GLU A 254 -4.36 -42.81 -34.70
CA GLU A 254 -5.22 -42.38 -35.84
C GLU A 254 -4.81 -40.91 -36.15
N LYS A 255 -4.13 -40.54 -37.25
CA LYS A 255 -4.51 -40.42 -38.68
C LYS A 255 -5.82 -39.66 -38.92
N PHE A 256 -5.73 -38.42 -39.40
CA PHE A 256 -6.59 -37.75 -40.41
C PHE A 256 -5.97 -36.36 -40.69
N GLU A 257 -5.24 -36.19 -41.79
CA GLU A 257 -5.65 -35.74 -43.13
C GLU A 257 -5.53 -34.23 -43.33
N GLU A 258 -5.06 -33.93 -44.53
CA GLU A 258 -4.30 -32.80 -45.00
C GLU A 258 -5.10 -32.19 -46.15
N SER A 259 -5.40 -30.89 -46.11
CA SER A 259 -5.76 -30.14 -47.33
C SER A 259 -5.53 -28.65 -47.15
N VAL A 260 -4.68 -28.12 -48.02
CA VAL A 260 -4.29 -26.72 -48.27
C VAL A 260 -3.95 -26.68 -49.78
N PRO A 261 -3.95 -25.56 -50.53
CA PRO A 261 -4.86 -24.40 -50.67
C PRO A 261 -5.33 -24.30 -52.18
N PRO A 262 -5.85 -23.16 -52.71
CA PRO A 262 -4.95 -22.08 -53.17
C PRO A 262 -5.48 -20.61 -53.09
N ASP A 263 -4.51 -19.71 -52.90
CA ASP A 263 -4.22 -18.41 -53.53
C ASP A 263 -5.26 -17.30 -53.75
N SER A 264 -4.76 -16.07 -53.47
CA SER A 264 -4.94 -14.77 -54.13
C SER A 264 -5.27 -13.66 -53.11
N ALA A 265 -4.78 -12.43 -53.19
CA ALA A 265 -3.72 -11.75 -53.92
C ALA A 265 -3.56 -10.38 -53.23
N ASP A 266 -2.35 -9.82 -53.32
CA ASP A 266 -1.99 -8.40 -53.35
C ASP A 266 -2.91 -7.34 -52.71
N SER A 267 -2.34 -6.56 -51.79
CA SER A 267 -2.26 -5.10 -52.00
C SER A 267 -1.21 -4.44 -51.10
N SER A 268 -0.19 -3.95 -51.78
CA SER A 268 0.77 -2.94 -51.38
C SER A 268 0.10 -1.56 -51.27
N ALA A 269 0.36 -0.82 -50.20
CA ALA A 269 0.30 0.64 -50.21
C ALA A 269 1.21 1.21 -49.14
N SER A 270 2.33 1.75 -49.62
CA SER A 270 3.31 2.57 -48.94
C SER A 270 2.73 3.95 -48.63
N THR A 271 3.07 4.53 -47.48
CA THR A 271 3.15 5.99 -47.33
C THR A 271 4.38 6.37 -46.49
N PRO A 272 5.25 7.26 -46.99
CA PRO A 272 6.36 7.87 -46.25
C PRO A 272 5.97 9.25 -45.67
N PHE A 273 6.92 9.90 -44.99
CA PHE A 273 6.92 11.24 -44.38
C PHE A 273 6.38 11.31 -42.93
N SER A 274 7.00 12.05 -42.00
CA SER A 274 8.05 13.05 -42.11
C SER A 274 8.77 13.24 -40.78
N ASP A 275 10.09 13.45 -40.86
CA ASP A 275 10.93 14.04 -39.82
C ASP A 275 10.38 15.39 -39.36
N GLY A 276 10.54 15.65 -38.07
CA GLY A 276 10.17 16.89 -37.40
C GLY A 276 11.00 17.09 -36.16
N ASP A 277 12.32 17.25 -36.35
CA ASP A 277 13.23 17.76 -35.34
C ASP A 277 12.79 19.17 -34.90
N VAL A 278 12.45 19.33 -33.62
CA VAL A 278 12.35 20.64 -33.00
C VAL A 278 13.30 20.67 -31.81
N TYR A 279 14.48 21.19 -32.06
CA TYR A 279 15.38 21.75 -31.07
C TYR A 279 14.70 22.92 -30.36
N TYR A 280 14.40 22.79 -29.08
CA TYR A 280 14.30 23.93 -28.18
C TYR A 280 15.49 23.89 -27.22
N SER A 281 16.54 24.61 -27.61
CA SER A 281 17.58 25.08 -26.69
C SER A 281 17.01 26.26 -25.93
N SER A 282 17.08 26.22 -24.61
CA SER A 282 16.80 27.36 -23.74
C SER A 282 17.82 27.34 -22.61
N ASP A 283 19.00 27.85 -22.95
CA ASP A 283 19.88 28.49 -21.98
C ASP A 283 19.08 29.57 -21.25
N ALA A 284 18.87 29.37 -19.95
CA ALA A 284 18.46 30.44 -19.05
C ALA A 284 19.37 30.42 -17.83
N GLN A 285 20.12 31.52 -17.75
CA GLN A 285 21.18 31.84 -16.82
C GLN A 285 20.74 31.77 -15.35
N THR A 286 21.68 31.22 -14.58
CA THR A 286 22.05 31.56 -13.21
C THR A 286 21.63 32.95 -12.71
N SER A 287 21.05 32.98 -11.51
CA SER A 287 21.25 34.06 -10.55
C SER A 287 21.32 33.48 -9.13
N GLU A 288 22.54 33.26 -8.64
CA GLU A 288 22.87 33.48 -7.22
C GLU A 288 22.66 34.98 -6.92
N PRO A 289 22.27 35.39 -5.69
CA PRO A 289 23.29 35.52 -4.65
C PRO A 289 22.80 35.40 -3.19
N GLU A 290 23.81 35.48 -2.32
CA GLU A 290 23.78 36.03 -0.96
C GLU A 290 23.49 35.09 0.23
N SER A 291 24.59 34.42 0.59
CA SER A 291 25.12 34.32 1.95
C SER A 291 24.73 35.47 2.90
N ILE A 292 24.01 35.15 3.97
CA ILE A 292 24.09 35.89 5.24
C ILE A 292 24.45 34.89 6.35
N ALA A 293 25.60 35.15 6.93
CA ALA A 293 26.15 34.48 8.10
C ALA A 293 25.64 35.12 9.40
N ALA A 294 25.84 34.35 10.48
CA ALA A 294 25.96 34.74 11.88
C ALA A 294 24.67 34.88 12.72
N GLY A 295 24.62 34.10 13.80
CA GLY A 295 23.58 34.26 14.82
C GLY A 295 23.52 33.22 15.93
N SER A 296 24.63 33.04 16.67
CA SER A 296 24.70 32.71 18.11
C SER A 296 23.90 31.55 18.71
N GLY A 297 24.64 30.65 19.36
CA GLY A 297 24.17 29.50 20.11
C GLY A 297 23.29 29.79 21.34
N SER A 298 22.60 28.74 21.77
CA SER A 298 22.26 28.52 23.17
C SER A 298 22.01 27.02 23.41
N SER A 299 23.07 26.31 23.76
CA SER A 299 23.03 24.93 24.25
C SER A 299 22.35 24.89 25.61
N ARG A 300 21.07 24.50 25.68
CA ARG A 300 20.43 24.12 26.95
C ARG A 300 20.57 22.61 27.15
N GLN A 301 21.49 22.26 28.05
CA GLN A 301 21.61 20.92 28.61
C GLN A 301 20.39 20.66 29.51
N PHE A 302 19.57 19.68 29.17
CA PHE A 302 18.55 19.16 30.07
C PHE A 302 19.16 18.06 30.93
N ALA A 303 19.14 18.28 32.25
CA ALA A 303 19.56 17.33 33.26
C ALA A 303 18.61 16.13 33.31
N VAL A 304 19.18 14.93 33.30
CA VAL A 304 18.47 13.65 33.46
C VAL A 304 18.14 13.43 34.95
N PRO A 305 16.88 13.21 35.33
CA PRO A 305 16.55 12.80 36.70
C PRO A 305 16.96 11.34 36.94
N ARG A 306 17.81 11.11 37.94
CA ARG A 306 18.12 9.77 38.47
C ARG A 306 16.89 9.19 39.18
N LEU A 307 16.26 8.17 38.59
CA LEU A 307 15.28 7.31 39.27
C LEU A 307 16.00 6.43 40.31
N LYS A 308 15.68 6.66 41.60
CA LYS A 308 16.04 5.78 42.72
C LYS A 308 15.26 4.48 42.60
N ARG A 309 15.96 3.35 42.48
CA ARG A 309 15.40 2.02 42.72
C ARG A 309 15.00 1.90 44.19
N MET A 310 13.72 1.71 44.47
CA MET A 310 13.28 1.13 45.75
C MET A 310 13.27 -0.38 45.60
N ALA A 311 14.11 -1.05 46.38
CA ALA A 311 14.06 -2.48 46.59
C ALA A 311 12.90 -2.79 47.54
N LEU A 312 11.94 -3.60 47.08
CA LEU A 312 10.98 -4.30 47.93
C LEU A 312 11.62 -5.65 48.29
N ASN A 313 12.09 -5.76 49.53
CA ASN A 313 12.42 -7.06 50.12
C ASN A 313 11.14 -7.74 50.60
N ARG A 314 11.10 -9.06 50.38
CA ARG A 314 10.23 -10.01 51.06
C ARG A 314 10.65 -10.15 52.52
#